data_AF-A0A7X6Q127-F1
#
_entry.id   AF-A0A7X6Q127-F1
#
_cell.length_a   1.000
_cell.length_b   1.000
_cell.length_c   1.000
_cell.angle_alpha   90.00
_cell.angle_beta   90.00
_cell.angle_gamma   90.00
#
_symmetry.space_group_name_H-M   'P 1'
#
loop_
_entity.id
_entity.type
_entity.pdbx_description
1 polymer ?
#
loop_
_entity_poly.entity_id
_entity_poly.type
_entity_poly.pdbx_seq_one_letter_code
_entity_poly.pdbx_strand_id
1 'polypeptide(L)'
;MKGYLFQRQMQTLLKGVTGMESRQKRLKFSLLISALMALLTFGVFYLGVGILLGTPLLPTNFLAMAVLGLIIGSIAFLFAFFRLKFALGFFVAGFAIGSAFMLYTFWDGVAGWEDLIGLLSFLFLQGLGLGVGLLLELIVFLVKKSKESLKPTLSLAEDQAQENEGK
;
A
#
# COMPACT_ATOMS: atom_id res chain seq x y z
N MET A 1 -23.26 -44.26 -6.28
CA MET A 1 -23.22 -42.86 -6.79
C MET A 1 -23.55 -41.78 -5.76
N LYS A 2 -24.46 -41.96 -4.78
CA LYS A 2 -24.84 -40.90 -3.82
C LYS A 2 -23.70 -40.37 -2.90
N GLY A 3 -22.73 -41.21 -2.53
CA GLY A 3 -21.62 -40.81 -1.65
C GLY A 3 -20.66 -39.77 -2.25
N TYR A 4 -20.45 -39.79 -3.57
CA TYR A 4 -19.53 -38.88 -4.26
C TYR A 4 -20.08 -37.44 -4.36
N LEU A 5 -21.40 -37.29 -4.46
CA LEU A 5 -22.06 -35.99 -4.49
C LEU A 5 -22.02 -35.31 -3.11
N PHE A 6 -22.16 -36.08 -2.04
CA PHE A 6 -22.08 -35.56 -0.67
C PHE A 6 -20.67 -35.06 -0.32
N GLN A 7 -19.63 -35.82 -0.70
CA GLN A 7 -18.23 -35.41 -0.55
C GLN A 7 -17.92 -34.09 -1.28
N ARG A 8 -18.41 -33.91 -2.50
CA ARG A 8 -18.23 -32.65 -3.26
C ARG A 8 -18.90 -31.45 -2.58
N GLN A 9 -20.15 -31.59 -2.12
CA GLN A 9 -20.84 -30.50 -1.43
C GLN A 9 -20.14 -30.09 -0.13
N MET A 10 -19.63 -31.07 0.63
CA MET A 10 -18.95 -30.81 1.89
C MET A 10 -17.61 -30.09 1.68
N GLN A 11 -16.86 -30.43 0.62
CA GLN A 11 -15.63 -29.71 0.27
C GLN A 11 -15.90 -28.26 -0.18
N THR A 12 -17.00 -27.99 -0.90
CA THR A 12 -17.38 -26.61 -1.27
C THR A 12 -17.74 -25.76 -0.05
N LEU A 13 -18.42 -26.33 0.94
CA LEU A 13 -18.76 -25.62 2.18
C LEU A 13 -17.51 -25.31 3.01
N LEU A 14 -16.59 -26.28 3.15
CA LEU A 14 -15.33 -26.09 3.88
C LEU A 14 -14.41 -25.06 3.22
N LYS A 15 -14.33 -25.02 1.88
CA LYS A 15 -13.59 -23.96 1.15
C LYS A 15 -14.21 -22.58 1.35
N GLY A 16 -15.53 -22.48 1.44
CA GLY A 16 -16.23 -21.22 1.75
C GLY A 16 -15.89 -20.67 3.13
N VAL A 17 -15.89 -21.54 4.16
CA VAL A 17 -15.60 -21.16 5.55
C VAL A 17 -14.13 -20.73 5.72
N THR A 18 -13.18 -21.50 5.20
CA THR A 18 -11.74 -21.18 5.26
C THR A 18 -11.40 -19.90 4.49
N GLY A 19 -12.10 -19.62 3.39
CA GLY A 19 -11.97 -18.37 2.64
C GLY A 19 -12.34 -17.12 3.45
N MET A 20 -13.39 -17.20 4.28
CA MET A 20 -13.87 -16.08 5.10
C MET A 20 -12.88 -15.68 6.20
N GLU A 21 -12.28 -16.66 6.89
CA GLU A 21 -11.29 -16.39 7.95
C GLU A 21 -10.06 -15.64 7.39
N SER A 22 -9.60 -16.02 6.20
CA SER A 22 -8.48 -15.36 5.52
C SER A 22 -8.79 -13.90 5.14
N ARG A 23 -10.05 -13.61 4.77
CA ARG A 23 -10.50 -12.27 4.36
C ARG A 23 -10.62 -11.34 5.56
N GLN A 24 -11.12 -11.85 6.68
CA GLN A 24 -11.23 -11.09 7.93
C GLN A 24 -9.86 -10.72 8.50
N LYS A 25 -8.89 -11.66 8.51
CA LYS A 25 -7.51 -11.37 8.92
C LYS A 25 -6.87 -10.27 8.07
N ARG A 26 -7.07 -10.30 6.75
CA ARG A 26 -6.59 -9.26 5.82
C ARG A 26 -7.19 -7.89 6.11
N LEU A 27 -8.51 -7.83 6.34
CA LEU A 27 -9.20 -6.58 6.62
C LEU A 27 -8.72 -5.98 7.95
N LYS A 28 -8.63 -6.78 9.01
CA LYS A 28 -8.11 -6.35 10.33
C LYS A 28 -6.70 -5.78 10.21
N PHE A 29 -5.81 -6.48 9.52
CA PHE A 29 -4.44 -6.01 9.29
C PHE A 29 -4.40 -4.69 8.51
N SER A 30 -5.19 -4.57 7.43
CA SER A 30 -5.23 -3.37 6.60
C SER A 30 -5.79 -2.17 7.36
N LEU A 31 -6.83 -2.38 8.18
CA LEU A 31 -7.38 -1.35 9.07
C LEU A 31 -6.35 -0.88 10.11
N LEU A 32 -5.57 -1.81 10.68
CA LEU A 32 -4.51 -1.45 11.63
C LEU A 32 -3.46 -0.56 10.97
N ILE A 33 -2.99 -0.93 9.77
CA ILE A 33 -2.01 -0.12 9.01
C ILE A 33 -2.59 1.27 8.67
N SER A 34 -3.86 1.32 8.24
CA SER A 34 -4.57 2.58 7.96
C SER A 34 -4.63 3.49 9.17
N ALA A 35 -5.04 2.95 10.32
CA ALA A 35 -5.16 3.71 11.56
C ALA A 35 -3.79 4.21 12.03
N LEU A 36 -2.77 3.36 11.95
CA LEU A 36 -1.40 3.75 12.31
C LEU A 36 -0.88 4.89 11.43
N MET A 37 -1.07 4.81 10.11
CA MET A 37 -0.64 5.85 9.18
C MET A 37 -1.42 7.16 9.37
N ALA A 38 -2.72 7.08 9.65
CA ALA A 38 -3.52 8.27 9.93
C ALA A 38 -3.05 8.97 11.22
N LEU A 39 -2.82 8.21 12.29
CA LEU A 39 -2.31 8.74 13.56
C LEU A 39 -0.90 9.31 13.42
N LEU A 40 -0.01 8.64 12.67
CA LEU A 40 1.33 9.15 12.39
C LEU A 40 1.29 10.46 11.60
N THR A 41 0.45 10.53 10.56
CA THR A 41 0.28 11.76 9.76
C THR A 41 -0.21 12.91 10.65
N PHE A 42 -1.24 12.66 11.45
CA PHE A 42 -1.76 13.64 12.38
C PHE A 42 -0.68 14.09 13.38
N GLY A 43 0.05 13.15 13.97
CA GLY A 43 1.12 13.44 14.93
C GLY A 43 2.26 14.26 14.32
N VAL A 44 2.72 13.89 13.13
CA VAL A 44 3.77 14.62 12.41
C VAL A 44 3.36 16.06 12.12
N PHE A 45 2.12 16.27 11.64
CA PHE A 45 1.63 17.61 11.34
C PHE A 45 1.35 18.43 12.60
N TYR A 46 0.85 17.80 13.65
CA TYR A 46 0.66 18.44 14.95
C TYR A 46 1.99 18.92 15.53
N LEU A 47 3.03 18.09 15.48
CA LEU A 47 4.39 18.46 15.90
C LEU A 47 4.94 19.58 15.03
N GLY A 48 4.83 19.45 13.70
CA GLY A 48 5.38 20.43 12.76
C GLY A 48 4.70 21.80 12.87
N VAL A 49 3.40 21.85 12.62
CA VAL A 49 2.64 23.11 12.57
C VAL A 49 2.40 23.69 13.97
N GLY A 50 2.06 22.82 14.93
CA GLY A 50 1.68 23.26 16.27
C GLY A 50 2.86 23.61 17.16
N ILE A 51 3.93 22.82 17.13
CA ILE A 51 5.07 22.99 18.03
C ILE A 51 6.20 23.76 17.34
N LEU A 52 6.66 23.29 16.18
CA LEU A 52 7.85 23.89 15.54
C LEU A 52 7.56 25.27 14.96
N LEU A 53 6.43 25.44 14.27
CA LEU A 53 6.04 26.75 13.72
C LEU A 53 5.49 27.71 14.77
N GLY A 54 5.15 27.22 15.97
CA GLY A 54 4.52 28.01 17.03
C GLY A 54 3.19 28.64 16.64
N THR A 55 2.55 28.15 15.56
CA THR A 55 1.29 28.73 15.08
C THR A 55 0.13 28.32 15.98
N PRO A 56 -0.79 29.25 16.30
CA PRO A 56 -1.97 28.91 17.10
C PRO A 56 -2.83 27.91 16.33
N LEU A 57 -3.00 26.72 16.90
CA LEU A 57 -3.82 25.67 16.31
C LEU A 57 -5.31 26.00 16.48
N LEU A 58 -5.90 26.52 15.40
CA LEU A 58 -7.34 26.71 15.31
C LEU A 58 -8.05 25.37 15.09
N PRO A 59 -9.34 25.23 15.46
CA PRO A 59 -10.13 24.02 15.18
C PRO A 59 -10.12 23.58 13.72
N THR A 60 -10.02 24.55 12.79
CA THR A 60 -9.87 24.31 11.35
C THR A 60 -8.61 23.53 11.00
N ASN A 61 -7.51 23.77 11.73
CA ASN A 61 -6.22 23.11 11.48
C ASN A 61 -6.29 21.65 11.93
N PHE A 62 -6.93 21.39 13.08
CA PHE A 62 -7.19 20.02 13.54
C PHE A 62 -8.02 19.22 12.54
N LEU A 63 -9.05 19.84 11.96
CA LEU A 63 -9.87 19.21 10.94
C LEU A 63 -9.05 18.92 9.67
N ALA A 64 -8.23 19.87 9.21
CA ALA A 64 -7.36 19.67 8.05
C ALA A 64 -6.35 18.53 8.27
N MET A 65 -5.71 18.48 9.43
CA MET A 65 -4.78 17.40 9.81
C MET A 65 -5.48 16.04 9.88
N ALA A 66 -6.71 15.99 10.42
CA ALA A 66 -7.50 14.77 10.47
C ALA A 66 -7.89 14.28 9.06
N VAL A 67 -8.33 15.17 8.19
CA VAL A 67 -8.67 14.84 6.80
C VAL A 67 -7.44 14.35 6.04
N LEU A 68 -6.30 15.02 6.17
CA LEU A 68 -5.05 14.58 5.54
C LEU A 68 -4.62 13.20 6.06
N GLY A 69 -4.68 12.97 7.37
CA GLY A 69 -4.40 11.68 7.98
C GLY A 69 -5.32 10.58 7.47
N LEU A 70 -6.61 10.86 7.29
CA LEU A 70 -7.55 9.92 6.68
C LEU A 70 -7.21 9.62 5.22
N ILE A 71 -6.79 10.61 4.43
CA ILE A 71 -6.38 10.39 3.04
C ILE A 71 -5.14 9.48 2.98
N ILE A 72 -4.08 9.82 3.74
CA ILE A 72 -2.84 9.04 3.79
C ILE A 72 -3.11 7.62 4.32
N GLY A 73 -3.89 7.51 5.40
CA GLY A 73 -4.32 6.24 5.96
C GLY A 73 -5.12 5.40 4.96
N SER A 74 -6.05 6.00 4.22
CA SER A 74 -6.86 5.31 3.20
C SER A 74 -6.02 4.78 2.04
N ILE A 75 -4.99 5.52 1.60
CA ILE A 75 -4.06 5.03 0.57
C ILE A 75 -3.28 3.82 1.10
N ALA A 76 -2.74 3.92 2.33
CA ALA A 76 -2.08 2.81 2.98
C ALA A 76 -3.00 1.58 3.18
N PHE A 77 -4.27 1.80 3.51
CA PHE A 77 -5.30 0.76 3.57
C PHE A 77 -5.40 0.02 2.24
N LEU A 78 -5.54 0.74 1.13
CA LEU A 78 -5.68 0.15 -0.20
C LEU A 78 -4.46 -0.71 -0.54
N PHE A 79 -3.25 -0.20 -0.31
CA PHE A 79 -2.02 -0.95 -0.59
C PHE A 79 -1.89 -2.20 0.28
N ALA A 80 -2.23 -2.10 1.58
CA ALA A 80 -2.23 -3.25 2.48
C ALA A 80 -3.32 -4.29 2.10
N PHE A 81 -4.51 -3.83 1.76
CA PHE A 81 -5.66 -4.67 1.41
C PHE A 81 -5.43 -5.45 0.12
N PHE A 82 -4.90 -4.79 -0.91
CA PHE A 82 -4.55 -5.42 -2.19
C PHE A 82 -3.18 -6.12 -2.18
N ARG A 83 -2.45 -6.08 -1.05
CA ARG A 83 -1.12 -6.68 -0.86
C ARG A 83 -0.07 -6.17 -1.86
N LEU A 84 -0.17 -4.90 -2.23
CA LEU A 84 0.78 -4.21 -3.10
C LEU A 84 2.02 -3.85 -2.27
N LYS A 85 2.89 -4.84 -2.04
CA LYS A 85 3.99 -4.75 -1.07
C LYS A 85 5.00 -3.68 -1.48
N PHE A 86 5.30 -3.55 -2.77
CA PHE A 86 6.26 -2.57 -3.25
C PHE A 86 5.64 -1.18 -3.16
N ALA A 87 4.40 -1.01 -3.61
CA ALA A 87 3.69 0.26 -3.48
C ALA A 87 3.60 0.73 -2.03
N LEU A 88 3.26 -0.15 -1.09
CA LEU A 88 3.22 0.18 0.35
C LEU A 88 4.60 0.59 0.88
N GLY A 89 5.66 -0.15 0.51
CA GLY A 89 7.02 0.14 0.97
C GLY A 89 7.51 1.51 0.53
N PHE A 90 7.38 1.84 -0.77
CA PHE A 90 7.78 3.14 -1.30
C PHE A 90 6.91 4.29 -0.80
N PHE A 91 5.61 4.05 -0.60
CA PHE A 91 4.71 5.03 -0.01
C PHE A 91 5.09 5.38 1.43
N VAL A 92 5.42 4.37 2.26
CA VAL A 92 5.87 4.59 3.64
C VAL A 92 7.26 5.25 3.67
N ALA A 93 8.16 4.88 2.76
CA ALA A 93 9.46 5.53 2.64
C ALA A 93 9.33 7.02 2.24
N GLY A 94 8.49 7.33 1.25
CA GLY A 94 8.15 8.69 0.87
C GLY A 94 7.56 9.48 2.03
N PHE A 95 6.69 8.84 2.83
CA PHE A 95 6.10 9.46 4.01
C PHE A 95 7.16 9.80 5.06
N ALA A 96 8.05 8.85 5.37
CA ALA A 96 9.10 9.06 6.36
C ALA A 96 10.09 10.16 5.92
N ILE A 97 10.56 10.10 4.68
CA ILE A 97 11.52 11.08 4.14
C ILE A 97 10.87 12.45 4.00
N GLY A 98 9.65 12.53 3.48
CA GLY A 98 8.88 13.76 3.36
C GLY A 98 8.59 14.40 4.71
N SER A 99 8.20 13.60 5.70
CA SER A 99 7.97 14.07 7.07
C SER A 99 9.24 14.61 7.70
N ALA A 100 10.37 13.90 7.55
CA ALA A 100 11.65 14.35 8.07
C ALA A 100 12.10 15.67 7.44
N PHE A 101 11.96 15.82 6.11
CA PHE A 101 12.35 17.04 5.40
C PHE A 101 11.45 18.23 5.76
N MET A 102 10.15 18.00 5.92
CA MET A 102 9.21 19.01 6.41
C MET A 102 9.60 19.50 7.81
N LEU A 103 9.80 18.58 8.77
CA LEU A 103 10.17 18.93 10.14
C LEU A 103 11.54 19.63 10.21
N TYR A 104 12.49 19.21 9.39
CA TYR A 104 13.79 19.88 9.27
C TYR A 104 13.63 21.33 8.76
N THR A 105 12.82 21.54 7.73
CA THR A 105 12.56 22.87 7.16
C THR A 105 11.89 23.79 8.18
N PHE A 106 10.95 23.25 8.95
CA PHE A 106 10.27 23.96 10.03
C PHE A 106 11.22 24.35 11.16
N TRP A 107 12.23 23.52 11.44
CA TRP A 107 13.24 23.79 12.47
C TRP A 107 14.27 24.83 12.03
N ASP A 108 14.75 24.75 10.79
CA ASP A 108 15.81 25.62 10.26
C ASP A 108 15.34 27.06 10.02
N GLY A 109 14.03 27.29 9.91
CA GLY A 109 13.43 28.63 9.87
C GLY A 109 13.78 29.39 8.58
N VAL A 110 13.31 28.87 7.44
CA VAL A 110 13.58 29.43 6.11
C VAL A 110 12.83 30.75 5.88
N ALA A 111 13.36 31.85 6.43
CA ALA A 111 13.03 33.24 6.08
C ALA A 111 11.53 33.57 5.89
N GLY A 112 10.63 32.96 6.66
CA GLY A 112 9.17 33.18 6.62
C GLY A 112 8.42 32.35 5.58
N TRP A 113 9.10 31.44 4.88
CA TRP A 113 8.52 30.50 3.91
C TRP A 113 8.57 29.05 4.39
N GLU A 114 9.02 28.81 5.62
CA GLU A 114 9.20 27.47 6.18
C GLU A 114 7.94 26.62 6.11
N ASP A 115 6.76 27.20 6.37
CA ASP A 115 5.47 26.50 6.30
C ASP A 115 5.20 25.95 4.89
N LEU A 116 5.24 26.85 3.89
CA LEU A 116 4.94 26.50 2.52
C LEU A 116 5.96 25.50 1.96
N ILE A 117 7.26 25.73 2.17
CA ILE A 117 8.31 24.87 1.67
C ILE A 117 8.25 23.50 2.34
N GLY A 118 8.06 23.46 3.67
CA GLY A 118 7.95 22.22 4.41
C GLY A 118 6.74 21.40 3.94
N LEU A 119 5.55 22.00 3.88
CA LEU A 119 4.34 21.32 3.40
C LEU A 119 4.47 20.83 1.95
N LEU A 120 5.01 21.67 1.06
CA LEU A 120 5.17 21.31 -0.34
C LEU A 120 6.19 20.17 -0.51
N SER A 121 7.28 20.19 0.26
CA SER A 121 8.27 19.13 0.25
C SER A 121 7.68 17.78 0.70
N PHE A 122 6.85 17.78 1.75
CA PHE A 122 6.14 16.59 2.20
C PHE A 122 5.23 16.04 1.09
N LEU A 123 4.38 16.90 0.51
CA LEU A 123 3.46 16.48 -0.55
C LEU A 123 4.19 15.96 -1.80
N PHE A 124 5.30 16.61 -2.18
CA PHE A 124 6.08 16.22 -3.35
C PHE A 124 6.79 14.88 -3.14
N LEU A 125 7.46 14.69 -2.00
CA LEU A 125 8.12 13.43 -1.65
C LEU A 125 7.11 12.30 -1.45
N GLN A 126 5.94 12.59 -0.88
CA GLN A 126 4.85 11.64 -0.76
C GLN A 126 4.29 11.23 -2.12
N GLY A 127 4.09 12.21 -3.01
CA GLY A 127 3.65 11.98 -4.39
C GLY A 127 4.65 11.13 -5.18
N LEU A 128 5.95 11.38 -5.03
CA LEU A 128 7.01 10.57 -5.62
C LEU A 128 7.01 9.14 -5.07
N GLY A 129 6.92 8.98 -3.74
CA GLY A 129 6.84 7.65 -3.12
C GLY A 129 5.65 6.84 -3.63
N LEU A 130 4.49 7.49 -3.78
CA LEU A 130 3.30 6.88 -4.36
C LEU A 130 3.50 6.52 -5.84
N GLY A 131 4.01 7.45 -6.64
CA GLY A 131 4.23 7.25 -8.08
C GLY A 131 5.22 6.13 -8.37
N VAL A 132 6.39 6.18 -7.75
CA VAL A 132 7.44 5.14 -7.89
C VAL A 132 6.93 3.79 -7.39
N GLY A 133 6.24 3.78 -6.25
CA GLY A 133 5.69 2.55 -5.68
C GLY A 133 4.68 1.87 -6.62
N LEU A 134 3.76 2.63 -7.20
CA LEU A 134 2.78 2.10 -8.16
C LEU A 134 3.42 1.65 -9.47
N LEU A 135 4.39 2.41 -9.99
CA LEU A 135 5.12 2.03 -11.20
C LEU A 135 5.86 0.70 -11.04
N LEU A 136 6.56 0.52 -9.92
CA LEU A 136 7.28 -0.73 -9.64
C LEU A 136 6.33 -1.91 -9.47
N GLU A 137 5.20 -1.72 -8.77
CA GLU A 137 4.19 -2.76 -8.62
C GLU A 137 3.58 -3.16 -9.98
N LEU A 138 3.33 -2.19 -10.87
CA LEU A 138 2.85 -2.43 -12.23
C LEU A 138 3.86 -3.24 -13.07
N ILE A 139 5.15 -2.87 -13.01
CA ILE A 139 6.22 -3.60 -13.71
C ILE A 139 6.29 -5.05 -13.24
N VAL A 140 6.30 -5.27 -11.93
CA VAL A 140 6.32 -6.62 -11.34
C VAL A 140 5.11 -7.44 -11.77
N PHE A 141 3.92 -6.82 -11.81
CA PHE A 141 2.71 -7.47 -12.26
C PHE A 141 2.78 -7.90 -13.73
N LEU A 142 3.27 -7.04 -14.63
CA LEU A 142 3.42 -7.34 -16.06
C LEU A 142 4.42 -8.47 -16.31
N VAL A 143 5.58 -8.43 -15.62
CA VAL A 143 6.60 -9.48 -15.75
C VAL A 143 6.07 -10.84 -15.30
N LYS A 144 5.34 -10.91 -14.18
CA LYS A 144 4.73 -12.16 -13.71
C LYS A 144 3.72 -12.71 -14.69
N LYS A 145 2.84 -11.84 -15.22
CA LYS A 145 1.82 -12.22 -16.20
C LYS A 145 2.44 -12.80 -17.48
N SER A 146 3.53 -12.21 -17.97
CA SER A 146 4.23 -12.71 -19.18
C SER A 146 4.81 -14.12 -18.99
N LYS A 147 5.39 -14.43 -17.83
CA LYS A 147 5.98 -15.74 -17.54
C LYS A 147 4.94 -16.85 -17.43
N GLU A 148 3.77 -16.55 -16.89
CA GLU A 148 2.67 -17.53 -16.80
C GLU A 148 2.12 -17.93 -18.17
N SER A 149 2.06 -16.99 -19.12
CA SER A 149 1.60 -17.28 -20.48
C SER A 149 2.55 -18.14 -21.33
N LEU A 150 3.84 -18.22 -20.97
CA LEU A 150 4.86 -19.01 -21.69
C LEU A 150 4.94 -20.47 -21.22
N LYS A 151 4.44 -20.78 -20.02
CA LYS A 151 4.53 -22.12 -19.42
C LYS A 151 3.75 -23.22 -20.16
N PRO A 152 2.53 -22.98 -20.70
CA PRO A 152 1.77 -24.00 -21.41
C PRO A 152 2.39 -24.36 -22.78
N THR A 153 3.07 -23.42 -23.42
CA THR A 153 3.64 -23.63 -24.75
C THR A 153 4.89 -24.51 -24.69
N LEU A 154 5.68 -24.39 -23.62
CA LEU A 154 6.87 -25.22 -23.40
C LEU A 154 6.51 -26.67 -23.08
N SER A 155 5.46 -26.93 -22.29
CA SER A 155 5.03 -28.32 -22.03
C SER A 155 4.53 -29.02 -23.29
N LEU A 156 3.83 -28.30 -24.17
CA LEU A 156 3.38 -28.86 -25.45
C LEU A 156 4.54 -29.13 -26.41
N ALA A 157 5.60 -28.31 -26.37
CA ALA A 157 6.80 -28.54 -27.17
C ALA A 157 7.62 -29.74 -26.66
N GLU A 158 7.72 -29.93 -25.34
CA GLU A 158 8.39 -31.09 -24.73
C GLU A 158 7.63 -32.40 -25.02
N ASP A 159 6.30 -32.40 -24.93
CA ASP A 159 5.48 -33.57 -25.25
C ASP A 159 5.63 -33.99 -26.73
N GLN A 160 5.70 -33.02 -27.65
CA GLN A 160 5.92 -33.29 -29.08
C GLN A 160 7.35 -33.74 -29.41
N ALA A 161 8.35 -33.31 -28.63
CA ALA A 161 9.72 -33.79 -28.79
C ALA A 161 9.84 -35.26 -28.37
N GLN A 162 9.21 -35.65 -27.26
CA GLN A 162 9.21 -37.04 -26.77
C GLN A 162 8.45 -38.00 -27.69
N GLU A 163 7.35 -37.57 -28.31
CA GLU A 163 6.61 -38.41 -29.26
C GLU A 163 7.43 -38.72 -30.54
N ASN A 164 8.28 -37.78 -30.97
CA ASN A 164 9.10 -37.97 -32.18
C ASN A 164 10.36 -38.80 -31.96
N GLU A 165 10.91 -38.88 -30.73
CA GLU A 165 12.05 -39.75 -30.41
C GLU A 165 11.65 -41.21 -30.17
N GLY A 166 10.36 -41.49 -29.96
CA GLY A 166 9.83 -42.84 -29.74
C GLY A 166 9.40 -43.61 -31.00
N LYS A 167 9.56 -43.02 -32.20
CA LYS A 167 9.24 -43.63 -33.51
C LYS A 167 10.51 -43.90 -34.31
#